data_AF-A0A1Y2C519-F1
#
_entry.id   AF-A0A1Y2C519-F1
#
_cell.length_a   1.000
_cell.length_b   1.000
_cell.length_c   1.000
_cell.angle_alpha   90.00
_cell.angle_beta   90.00
_cell.angle_gamma   90.00
#
_symmetry.space_group_name_H-M   'P 1'
#
loop_
_entity.id
_entity.type
_entity.pdbx_description
1 polymer ?
#
loop_
_entity_poly.entity_id
_entity_poly.type
_entity_poly.pdbx_seq_one_letter_code
_entity_poly.pdbx_strand_id
1 'polypeptide(L)'
;MGDLFGGLSSSNMFNRDRVWLANNWAIPSSSTAISTNSTGWMFLYPNGSPNVSMSIELYAKFLERYPDAHDPNFLSLYQVFDCVIMMLEGMNKLLRSNPNFTVDMLAKRELQQYMNYTLFQNLGYSGMTSDPMILTENGDLAVPYAAYYYTGSYLNVTDGYQCHSIHILSWKIAYILRRLVHSPF
;
A
#
# COMPACT_ATOMS: atom_id res chain seq x y z
N MET A 1 10.09 12.58 -8.76
CA MET A 1 9.35 12.14 -9.97
C MET A 1 9.16 13.27 -10.97
N GLY A 2 8.78 14.48 -10.55
CA GLY A 2 8.60 15.62 -11.45
C GLY A 2 9.75 15.83 -12.44
N ASP A 3 11.01 15.70 -11.99
CA ASP A 3 12.19 15.85 -12.86
C ASP A 3 12.30 14.77 -13.95
N LEU A 4 11.94 13.51 -13.62
CA LEU A 4 11.91 12.43 -14.61
C LEU A 4 10.85 12.70 -15.67
N PHE A 5 9.64 13.10 -15.26
CA PHE A 5 8.57 13.46 -16.20
C PHE A 5 8.93 14.68 -17.03
N GLY A 6 9.53 15.71 -16.43
CA GLY A 6 10.03 16.87 -17.14
C GLY A 6 11.06 16.48 -18.20
N GLY A 7 12.01 15.62 -17.84
CA GLY A 7 13.02 15.08 -18.77
C GLY A 7 12.42 14.28 -19.92
N LEU A 8 11.54 13.30 -19.62
CA LEU A 8 10.84 12.50 -20.62
C LEU A 8 9.99 13.37 -21.56
N SER A 9 9.28 14.36 -21.01
CA SER A 9 8.48 15.30 -21.79
C SER A 9 9.34 16.17 -22.69
N SER A 10 10.46 16.72 -22.18
CA SER A 10 11.39 17.54 -22.97
C SER A 10 12.04 16.77 -24.12
N SER A 11 12.13 15.45 -23.99
CA SER A 11 12.65 14.53 -24.99
C SER A 11 11.57 13.94 -25.91
N ASN A 12 10.36 14.52 -25.94
CA ASN A 12 9.22 14.06 -26.74
C ASN A 12 8.88 12.57 -26.54
N MET A 13 9.11 12.04 -25.34
CA MET A 13 8.86 10.64 -25.02
C MET A 13 7.38 10.35 -24.72
N PHE A 14 6.60 11.37 -24.39
CA PHE A 14 5.14 11.29 -24.28
C PHE A 14 4.49 11.72 -25.60
N ASN A 15 4.29 10.75 -26.50
CA ASN A 15 3.60 10.96 -27.77
C ASN A 15 2.63 9.79 -28.06
N ARG A 16 1.84 9.88 -29.13
CA ARG A 16 0.80 8.89 -29.44
C ARG A 16 1.34 7.49 -29.80
N ASP A 17 2.62 7.39 -30.13
CA ASP A 17 3.24 6.14 -30.58
C ASP A 17 3.91 5.37 -29.43
N ARG A 18 3.80 5.86 -28.19
CA ARG A 18 4.47 5.27 -27.02
C ARG A 18 3.51 5.14 -25.85
N VAL A 19 3.61 4.01 -25.16
CA VAL A 19 2.92 3.76 -23.89
C VAL A 19 3.94 3.52 -22.79
N TRP A 20 3.76 4.19 -21.67
CA TRP A 20 4.57 4.10 -20.47
C TRP A 20 3.74 3.47 -19.37
N LEU A 21 4.26 2.39 -18.79
CA LEU A 21 3.67 1.75 -17.64
C LEU A 21 4.44 2.14 -16.38
N ALA A 22 3.75 2.77 -15.45
CA ALA A 22 4.25 3.04 -14.13
C ALA A 22 3.90 1.88 -13.20
N ASN A 23 4.91 1.13 -12.81
CA ASN A 23 4.80 0.14 -11.76
C ASN A 23 5.20 0.79 -10.44
N ASN A 24 4.32 1.64 -9.86
CA ASN A 24 4.30 2.11 -8.46
C ASN A 24 3.41 3.36 -8.29
N TRP A 25 3.10 3.70 -7.03
CA TRP A 25 2.41 4.93 -6.63
C TRP A 25 3.20 6.16 -7.09
N ALA A 26 2.75 6.73 -8.19
CA ALA A 26 3.42 7.78 -8.91
C ALA A 26 2.38 8.81 -9.34
N ILE A 27 1.55 9.26 -8.40
CA ILE A 27 0.63 10.34 -8.68
C ILE A 27 1.49 11.55 -9.04
N PRO A 28 1.38 12.07 -10.27
CA PRO A 28 2.10 13.27 -10.66
C PRO A 28 1.72 14.37 -9.66
N SER A 29 2.70 15.03 -9.04
CA SER A 29 2.39 16.19 -8.21
C SER A 29 1.64 17.22 -9.04
N SER A 30 0.86 18.10 -8.42
CA SER A 30 0.24 19.23 -9.13
C SER A 30 1.26 20.11 -9.87
N SER A 31 2.52 20.11 -9.42
CA SER A 31 3.65 20.76 -10.08
C SER A 31 4.29 19.94 -11.22
N THR A 32 4.02 18.63 -11.30
CA THR A 32 4.36 17.82 -12.46
C THR A 32 3.33 18.14 -13.53
N ALA A 33 3.56 19.25 -14.24
CA ALA A 33 2.78 19.63 -15.41
C ALA A 33 3.00 18.56 -16.49
N ILE A 34 2.27 17.45 -16.40
CA ILE A 34 2.04 16.58 -17.53
C ILE A 34 1.30 17.46 -18.53
N SER A 35 2.04 17.98 -19.51
CA SER A 35 1.49 18.87 -20.52
C SER A 35 0.22 18.26 -21.10
N THR A 36 -0.75 19.09 -21.48
CA THR A 36 -2.06 18.65 -22.00
C THR A 36 -1.99 17.71 -23.21
N ASN A 37 -0.80 17.48 -23.78
CA ASN A 37 -0.54 16.58 -24.90
C ASN A 37 0.17 15.27 -24.51
N SER A 38 0.52 15.06 -23.26
CA SER A 38 1.25 13.88 -22.81
C SER A 38 0.29 12.69 -22.65
N THR A 39 -0.02 11.99 -23.74
CA THR A 39 -0.83 10.76 -23.72
C THR A 39 0.02 9.51 -23.50
N GLY A 40 -0.63 8.35 -23.27
CA GLY A 40 0.05 7.06 -23.26
C GLY A 40 0.69 6.71 -21.93
N TRP A 41 0.26 7.32 -20.83
CA TRP A 41 0.73 6.95 -19.49
C TRP A 41 -0.31 6.09 -18.79
N MET A 42 0.10 4.94 -18.27
CA MET A 42 -0.75 4.01 -17.54
C MET A 42 -0.14 3.72 -16.17
N PHE A 43 -0.95 3.71 -15.12
CA PHE A 43 -0.54 3.30 -13.78
C PHE A 43 -1.54 2.31 -13.21
N LEU A 44 -1.01 1.38 -12.42
CA LEU A 44 -1.80 0.38 -11.72
C LEU A 44 -1.96 0.80 -10.27
N TYR A 45 -3.17 0.65 -9.77
CA TYR A 45 -3.56 1.08 -8.43
C TYR A 45 -4.36 -0.02 -7.75
N PRO A 46 -4.17 -0.32 -6.46
CA PRO A 46 -5.08 -1.20 -5.74
C PRO A 46 -6.50 -0.63 -5.79
N ASN A 47 -7.41 -1.28 -6.48
CA ASN A 47 -8.83 -0.96 -6.51
C ASN A 47 -9.51 -1.42 -5.22
N GLY A 48 -8.94 -1.04 -4.08
CA GLY A 48 -9.62 -1.12 -2.81
C GLY A 48 -10.39 0.17 -2.62
N SER A 49 -11.68 0.08 -2.29
CA SER A 49 -12.39 1.26 -1.79
C SER A 49 -11.66 1.71 -0.54
N PRO A 50 -10.96 2.87 -0.54
CA PRO A 50 -10.48 3.39 0.73
C PRO A 50 -11.72 3.49 1.61
N ASN A 51 -11.70 2.90 2.80
CA ASN A 51 -12.77 3.15 3.74
C ASN A 51 -12.64 4.63 4.16
N VAL A 52 -13.17 5.53 3.32
CA VAL A 52 -12.93 6.97 3.38
C VAL A 52 -13.35 7.50 4.73
N SER A 53 -14.45 6.96 5.29
CA SER A 53 -14.92 7.27 6.63
C SER A 53 -13.86 6.94 7.69
N MET A 54 -13.30 5.72 7.66
CA MET A 54 -12.24 5.31 8.59
C MET A 54 -10.98 6.16 8.43
N SER A 55 -10.57 6.46 7.20
CA SER A 55 -9.40 7.32 6.94
C SER A 55 -9.59 8.76 7.42
N ILE A 56 -10.78 9.33 7.22
CA ILE A 56 -11.15 10.67 7.73
C ILE A 56 -11.12 10.67 9.25
N GLU A 57 -11.73 9.67 9.90
CA GLU A 57 -11.76 9.57 11.37
C GLU A 57 -10.35 9.44 11.95
N LEU A 58 -9.52 8.57 11.37
CA LEU A 58 -8.14 8.40 11.80
C LEU A 58 -7.33 9.70 11.64
N TYR A 59 -7.51 10.40 10.51
CA TYR A 59 -6.84 11.68 10.29
C TYR A 59 -7.27 12.75 11.29
N ALA A 60 -8.57 12.83 11.59
CA ALA A 60 -9.10 13.74 12.60
C ALA A 60 -8.49 13.49 13.98
N LYS A 61 -8.46 12.22 14.43
CA LYS A 61 -7.82 11.83 15.70
C LYS A 61 -6.32 12.10 15.72
N PHE A 62 -5.65 11.91 14.59
CA PHE A 62 -4.23 12.19 14.47
C PHE A 62 -3.95 13.70 14.62
N LEU A 63 -4.69 14.56 13.92
CA LEU A 63 -4.55 16.01 14.03
C LEU A 63 -4.94 16.54 15.41
N GLU A 64 -5.92 15.93 16.08
CA GLU A 64 -6.24 16.25 17.47
C GLU A 64 -5.04 16.01 18.39
N ARG A 65 -4.31 14.91 18.17
CA ARG A 65 -3.13 14.55 18.97
C ARG A 65 -1.89 15.35 18.58
N TYR A 66 -1.75 15.70 17.31
CA TYR A 66 -0.58 16.35 16.71
C TYR A 66 -1.03 17.54 15.84
N PRO A 67 -1.44 18.66 16.46
CA PRO A 67 -2.02 19.79 15.73
C PRO A 67 -1.08 20.45 14.72
N ASP A 68 0.24 20.37 14.96
CA ASP A 68 1.28 20.94 14.09
C ASP A 68 1.65 20.03 12.90
N ALA A 69 1.05 18.83 12.80
CA ALA A 69 1.35 17.89 11.74
C ALA A 69 0.60 18.25 10.44
N HIS A 70 1.23 19.09 9.62
CA HIS A 70 0.64 19.58 8.36
C HIS A 70 1.11 18.83 7.11
N ASP A 71 1.76 17.67 7.24
CA ASP A 71 2.27 16.93 6.09
C ASP A 71 1.11 16.36 5.25
N PRO A 72 0.90 16.83 4.00
CA PRO A 72 -0.15 16.30 3.13
C PRO A 72 0.06 14.82 2.78
N ASN A 73 1.26 14.28 2.96
CA ASN A 73 1.56 12.87 2.75
C ASN A 73 1.02 11.97 3.87
N PHE A 74 0.44 12.51 4.95
CA PHE A 74 -0.17 11.68 5.99
C PHE A 74 -1.27 10.76 5.42
N LEU A 75 -2.04 11.24 4.44
CA LEU A 75 -3.04 10.44 3.73
C LEU A 75 -2.43 9.31 2.89
N SER A 76 -1.12 9.21 2.75
CA SER A 76 -0.45 8.06 2.13
C SER A 76 -0.04 6.98 3.14
N LEU A 77 -0.18 7.25 4.45
CA LEU A 77 0.23 6.34 5.52
C LEU A 77 -0.79 5.26 5.87
N TYR A 78 -2.00 5.27 5.31
CA TYR A 78 -3.03 4.25 5.62
C TYR A 78 -2.52 2.83 5.39
N GLN A 79 -1.66 2.60 4.39
CA GLN A 79 -1.01 1.30 4.14
C GLN A 79 -0.10 0.88 5.31
N VAL A 80 0.55 1.85 5.96
CA VAL A 80 1.39 1.62 7.13
C VAL A 80 0.53 1.28 8.34
N PHE A 81 -0.59 1.98 8.53
CA PHE A 81 -1.56 1.66 9.58
C PHE A 81 -2.12 0.24 9.42
N ASP A 82 -2.58 -0.11 8.22
CA ASP A 82 -3.09 -1.45 7.95
C ASP A 82 -2.02 -2.52 8.22
N CYS A 83 -0.77 -2.27 7.78
CA CYS A 83 0.36 -3.15 8.04
C CYS A 83 0.57 -3.36 9.55
N VAL A 84 0.59 -2.29 10.34
CA VAL A 84 0.78 -2.36 11.79
C VAL A 84 -0.36 -3.13 12.46
N ILE A 85 -1.61 -2.83 12.10
CA ILE A 85 -2.76 -3.53 12.68
C ILE A 85 -2.74 -5.02 12.30
N MET A 86 -2.45 -5.38 11.05
CA MET A 86 -2.31 -6.78 10.66
C MET A 86 -1.18 -7.49 11.43
N MET A 87 -0.05 -6.83 11.66
CA MET A 87 1.02 -7.39 12.48
C MET A 87 0.55 -7.64 13.92
N LEU A 88 -0.13 -6.66 14.53
CA LEU A 88 -0.65 -6.78 15.89
C LEU A 88 -1.71 -7.88 16.01
N GLU A 89 -2.63 -7.97 15.05
CA GLU A 89 -3.64 -9.04 15.03
C GLU A 89 -3.01 -10.42 14.81
N GLY A 90 -1.96 -10.53 13.98
CA GLY A 90 -1.19 -11.77 13.83
C GLY A 90 -0.49 -12.18 15.12
N MET A 91 0.13 -11.24 15.85
CA MET A 91 0.73 -11.50 17.16
C MET A 91 -0.32 -11.90 18.21
N ASN A 92 -1.48 -11.23 18.23
CA ASN A 92 -2.60 -11.57 19.10
C ASN A 92 -3.14 -12.98 18.80
N LYS A 93 -3.32 -13.32 17.52
CA LYS A 93 -3.70 -14.68 17.07
C LYS A 93 -2.67 -15.73 17.50
N LEU A 94 -1.37 -15.42 17.43
CA LEU A 94 -0.31 -16.31 17.89
C LEU A 94 -0.42 -16.58 19.39
N LEU A 95 -0.55 -15.53 20.23
CA LEU A 95 -0.70 -15.70 21.67
C LEU A 95 -1.95 -16.52 22.04
N ARG A 96 -3.05 -16.34 21.32
CA ARG A 96 -4.29 -17.10 21.54
C ARG A 96 -4.21 -18.55 21.08
N SER A 97 -3.30 -18.87 20.16
CA SER A 97 -3.16 -20.24 19.63
C SER A 97 -2.60 -21.24 20.64
N ASN A 98 -1.91 -20.76 21.69
CA ASN A 98 -1.35 -21.62 22.73
C ASN A 98 -1.30 -20.85 24.07
N PRO A 99 -1.98 -21.33 25.13
CA PRO A 99 -2.04 -20.64 26.42
C PRO A 99 -0.68 -20.54 27.14
N ASN A 100 0.32 -21.32 26.72
CA ASN A 100 1.69 -21.22 27.25
C ASN A 100 2.49 -20.08 26.61
N PHE A 101 2.01 -19.50 25.50
CA PHE A 101 2.67 -18.37 24.87
C PHE A 101 2.36 -17.08 25.63
N THR A 102 3.40 -16.33 25.95
CA THR A 102 3.27 -15.06 26.70
C THR A 102 3.79 -13.88 25.87
N VAL A 103 3.37 -12.67 26.25
CA VAL A 103 3.87 -11.43 25.64
C VAL A 103 5.37 -11.28 25.85
N ASP A 104 5.92 -11.76 26.97
CA ASP A 104 7.36 -11.72 27.25
C ASP A 104 8.14 -12.59 26.25
N MET A 105 7.63 -13.78 25.92
CA MET A 105 8.23 -14.64 24.89
C MET A 105 8.19 -13.98 23.49
N LEU A 106 7.11 -13.25 23.16
CA LEU A 106 7.07 -12.45 21.93
C LEU A 106 8.14 -11.35 21.94
N ALA A 107 8.24 -10.59 23.04
CA ALA A 107 9.20 -9.49 23.18
C ALA A 107 10.66 -9.99 23.09
N LYS A 108 10.93 -11.17 23.64
CA LYS A 108 12.21 -11.88 23.56
C LYS A 108 12.42 -12.65 22.25
N ARG A 109 11.46 -12.58 21.31
CA ARG A 109 11.47 -13.26 20.00
C ARG A 109 11.56 -14.79 20.07
N GLU A 110 11.23 -15.39 21.20
CA GLU A 110 11.24 -16.85 21.39
C GLU A 110 10.17 -17.54 20.53
N LEU A 111 9.15 -16.79 20.09
CA LEU A 111 8.06 -17.29 19.25
C LEU A 111 8.26 -17.04 17.76
N GLN A 112 9.42 -16.54 17.30
CA GLN A 112 9.66 -16.17 15.90
C GLN A 112 9.44 -17.35 14.93
N GLN A 113 9.77 -18.58 15.35
CA GLN A 113 9.57 -19.80 14.57
C GLN A 113 8.10 -20.09 14.21
N TYR A 114 7.16 -19.51 14.96
CA TYR A 114 5.72 -19.65 14.72
C TYR A 114 5.14 -18.52 13.87
N MET A 115 5.93 -17.49 13.54
CA MET A 115 5.50 -16.32 12.76
C MET A 115 5.72 -16.49 11.25
N ASN A 116 5.06 -17.48 10.67
CA ASN A 116 5.02 -17.65 9.21
C ASN A 116 3.94 -16.75 8.57
N TYR A 117 3.89 -16.67 7.24
CA TYR A 117 2.90 -15.81 6.55
C TYR A 117 1.45 -16.28 6.76
N THR A 118 1.22 -17.59 6.97
CA THR A 118 -0.13 -18.13 7.19
C THR A 118 -0.72 -17.71 8.54
N LEU A 119 0.13 -17.35 9.52
CA LEU A 119 -0.31 -16.70 10.75
C LEU A 119 -1.14 -15.44 10.45
N PHE A 120 -0.70 -14.64 9.48
CA PHE A 120 -1.30 -13.34 9.11
C PHE A 120 -2.45 -13.48 8.10
N GLN A 121 -2.86 -14.70 7.72
CA GLN A 121 -4.06 -14.93 6.94
C GLN A 121 -5.31 -14.92 7.82
N ASN A 122 -6.45 -14.51 7.24
CA ASN A 122 -7.77 -14.59 7.85
C ASN A 122 -7.83 -13.96 9.25
N LEU A 123 -7.26 -12.74 9.40
CA LEU A 123 -7.25 -12.01 10.67
C LEU A 123 -8.62 -11.42 11.04
N GLY A 124 -9.59 -11.41 10.12
CA GLY A 124 -10.90 -10.78 10.33
C GLY A 124 -10.83 -9.25 10.41
N TYR A 125 -9.73 -8.66 9.93
CA TYR A 125 -9.49 -7.22 9.96
C TYR A 125 -10.10 -6.53 8.72
N SER A 126 -10.88 -5.47 8.94
CA SER A 126 -11.35 -4.55 7.90
C SER A 126 -10.43 -3.33 7.88
N GLY A 127 -9.61 -3.24 6.84
CA GLY A 127 -8.56 -2.22 6.72
C GLY A 127 -9.03 -0.99 5.94
N MET A 128 -8.17 0.02 5.91
CA MET A 128 -8.38 1.21 5.09
C MET A 128 -8.09 0.93 3.62
N THR A 129 -7.13 0.07 3.30
CA THR A 129 -6.75 -0.30 1.92
C THR A 129 -7.73 -1.28 1.30
N SER A 130 -8.26 -2.23 2.08
CA SER A 130 -9.19 -3.26 1.61
C SER A 130 -10.11 -3.68 2.75
N ASP A 131 -11.34 -4.00 2.41
CA ASP A 131 -12.30 -4.58 3.34
C ASP A 131 -13.01 -5.76 2.66
N PRO A 132 -12.73 -7.01 3.06
CA PRO A 132 -11.80 -7.43 4.12
C PRO A 132 -10.30 -7.33 3.73
N MET A 133 -9.40 -7.27 4.73
CA MET A 133 -7.95 -7.42 4.54
C MET A 133 -7.56 -8.91 4.52
N ILE A 134 -7.49 -9.48 3.32
CA ILE A 134 -7.18 -10.90 3.11
C ILE A 134 -5.81 -11.05 2.43
N LEU A 135 -5.02 -12.01 2.90
CA LEU A 135 -3.81 -12.46 2.19
C LEU A 135 -4.12 -13.72 1.39
N THR A 136 -3.57 -13.81 0.18
CA THR A 136 -3.61 -15.00 -0.69
C THR A 136 -2.81 -16.15 -0.09
N GLU A 137 -2.88 -17.33 -0.70
CA GLU A 137 -2.04 -18.50 -0.34
C GLU A 137 -0.53 -18.24 -0.44
N ASN A 138 -0.11 -17.20 -1.15
CA ASN A 138 1.30 -16.80 -1.27
C ASN A 138 1.70 -15.68 -0.29
N GLY A 139 0.76 -15.21 0.55
CA GLY A 139 0.98 -14.09 1.47
C GLY A 139 0.88 -12.70 0.83
N ASP A 140 0.49 -12.60 -0.44
CA ASP A 140 0.18 -11.33 -1.09
C ASP A 140 -1.17 -10.78 -0.62
N LEU A 141 -1.32 -9.45 -0.57
CA LEU A 141 -2.62 -8.84 -0.33
C LEU A 141 -3.59 -9.16 -1.48
N ALA A 142 -4.72 -9.77 -1.16
CA ALA A 142 -5.78 -10.12 -2.11
C ALA A 142 -6.66 -8.89 -2.40
N VAL A 143 -6.10 -7.91 -3.09
CA VAL A 143 -6.80 -6.68 -3.50
C VAL A 143 -6.86 -6.61 -5.04
N PRO A 144 -8.00 -6.27 -5.65
CA PRO A 144 -8.04 -6.02 -7.07
C PRO A 144 -7.21 -4.77 -7.41
N TYR A 145 -6.80 -4.63 -8.66
CA TYR A 145 -6.09 -3.48 -9.18
C TYR A 145 -6.90 -2.81 -10.29
N ALA A 146 -6.94 -1.49 -10.32
CA ALA A 146 -7.44 -0.68 -11.42
C ALA A 146 -6.24 -0.20 -12.26
N ALA A 147 -6.41 -0.22 -13.58
CA ALA A 147 -5.50 0.47 -14.48
C ALA A 147 -6.08 1.84 -14.84
N TYR A 148 -5.34 2.87 -14.51
CA TYR A 148 -5.66 4.24 -14.88
C TYR A 148 -4.75 4.66 -16.02
N TYR A 149 -5.30 5.40 -16.97
CA TYR A 149 -4.51 5.98 -18.05
C TYR A 149 -4.81 7.47 -18.21
N TYR A 150 -3.78 8.22 -18.60
CA TYR A 150 -3.89 9.66 -18.79
C TYR A 150 -4.33 9.98 -20.23
N THR A 151 -5.44 10.70 -20.35
CA THR A 151 -6.05 11.07 -21.64
C THR A 151 -5.54 12.40 -22.21
N GLY A 152 -4.70 13.14 -21.48
CA GLY A 152 -4.29 14.51 -21.82
C GLY A 152 -5.05 15.60 -21.06
N SER A 153 -6.17 15.24 -20.41
CA SER A 153 -6.92 16.13 -19.51
C SER A 153 -6.70 15.70 -18.06
N TYR A 154 -6.11 16.59 -17.25
CA TYR A 154 -5.76 16.30 -15.85
C TYR A 154 -6.92 15.80 -14.99
N LEU A 155 -8.15 16.25 -15.31
CA LEU A 155 -9.36 15.88 -14.59
C LEU A 155 -10.09 14.66 -15.18
N ASN A 156 -9.60 14.11 -16.29
CA ASN A 156 -10.28 13.05 -17.03
C ASN A 156 -9.45 11.75 -16.98
N VAL A 157 -9.29 11.24 -15.77
CA VAL A 157 -8.80 9.87 -15.54
C VAL A 157 -9.98 8.94 -15.78
N THR A 158 -9.89 8.09 -16.80
CA THR A 158 -10.90 7.04 -17.03
C THR A 158 -10.41 5.76 -16.37
N ASP A 159 -11.24 5.16 -15.52
CA ASP A 159 -10.97 3.84 -14.93
C ASP A 159 -11.23 2.77 -16.00
N GLY A 160 -10.18 2.04 -16.36
CA GLY A 160 -10.21 1.01 -17.37
C GLY A 160 -9.73 -0.29 -16.78
N TYR A 161 -10.67 -1.20 -16.50
CA TYR A 161 -10.45 -2.60 -16.14
C TYR A 161 -10.02 -2.88 -14.69
N GLN A 162 -10.82 -3.71 -14.01
CA GLN A 162 -10.46 -4.35 -12.74
C GLN A 162 -9.63 -5.61 -13.02
N CYS A 163 -8.33 -5.54 -12.77
CA CYS A 163 -7.43 -6.69 -12.77
C CYS A 163 -7.48 -7.37 -11.40
N HIS A 164 -7.88 -8.64 -11.33
CA HIS A 164 -8.13 -9.30 -10.05
C HIS A 164 -6.86 -9.77 -9.32
N SER A 165 -5.65 -9.63 -9.90
CA SER A 165 -4.41 -10.03 -9.23
C SER A 165 -3.17 -9.36 -9.82
N ILE A 166 -2.40 -8.65 -8.98
CA ILE A 166 -1.04 -8.19 -9.29
C ILE A 166 -0.15 -8.39 -8.05
N HIS A 167 0.92 -9.18 -8.19
CA HIS A 167 1.84 -9.53 -7.11
C HIS A 167 2.89 -8.42 -6.88
N ILE A 168 2.55 -7.33 -6.18
CA ILE A 168 3.52 -6.23 -5.90
C ILE A 168 3.77 -6.03 -4.40
N LEU A 169 2.82 -6.35 -3.52
CA LEU A 169 2.93 -6.03 -2.09
C LEU A 169 3.71 -7.05 -1.25
N SER A 170 4.03 -8.25 -1.77
CA SER A 170 4.83 -9.25 -1.05
C SER A 170 6.19 -8.71 -0.56
N TRP A 171 6.83 -7.79 -1.27
CA TRP A 171 8.22 -7.43 -0.97
C TRP A 171 8.40 -6.62 0.32
N LYS A 172 7.46 -5.74 0.72
CA LYS A 172 7.66 -4.89 1.92
C LYS A 172 7.39 -5.63 3.22
N ILE A 173 6.31 -6.41 3.30
CA ILE A 173 6.01 -7.24 4.47
C ILE A 173 7.03 -8.37 4.57
N ALA A 174 7.37 -9.04 3.46
CA ALA A 174 8.42 -10.05 3.46
C ALA A 174 9.78 -9.45 3.85
N TYR A 175 10.12 -8.23 3.43
CA TYR A 175 11.36 -7.57 3.85
C TYR A 175 11.40 -7.27 5.35
N ILE A 176 10.30 -6.76 5.93
CA ILE A 176 10.19 -6.51 7.37
C ILE A 176 10.29 -7.82 8.15
N LEU A 177 9.53 -8.85 7.75
CA LEU A 177 9.58 -10.18 8.38
C LEU A 177 10.97 -10.82 8.22
N ARG A 178 11.62 -10.69 7.06
CA ARG A 178 12.94 -11.27 6.81
C ARG A 178 14.03 -10.58 7.63
N ARG A 179 13.93 -9.26 7.86
CA ARG A 179 14.81 -8.54 8.81
C ARG A 179 14.54 -8.94 10.26
N LEU A 180 13.29 -9.17 10.65
CA LEU A 180 12.97 -9.66 11.99
C LEU A 180 13.52 -11.08 12.23
N VAL A 181 13.53 -11.93 11.20
CA VAL A 181 14.05 -13.31 11.27
C VAL A 181 15.58 -13.39 11.22
N HIS A 182 16.27 -12.49 10.50
CA HIS A 182 17.71 -12.61 10.23
C HIS A 182 18.59 -11.52 10.87
N SER A 183 18.05 -10.64 11.71
CA SER A 183 18.87 -9.69 12.45
C SER A 183 19.45 -10.37 13.69
N PRO A 184 20.77 -10.63 13.76
CA PRO A 184 21.40 -10.94 15.03
C PRO A 184 21.27 -9.70 15.92
N PHE A 185 20.74 -9.91 17.12
CA PHE A 185 20.92 -9.01 18.26
C PHE A 185 21.81 -9.74 19.25
#